data_AF-A0A365N0M9-F1
#
_entry.id   AF-A0A365N0M9-F1
#
_cell.length_a   1.000
_cell.length_b   1.000
_cell.length_c   1.000
_cell.angle_alpha   90.00
_cell.angle_beta   90.00
_cell.angle_gamma   90.00
#
_symmetry.space_group_name_H-M   'P 1'
#
loop_
_entity.id
_entity.type
_entity.pdbx_description
1 polymer ?
#
loop_
_entity_poly.entity_id
_entity_poly.type
_entity_poly.pdbx_seq_one_letter_code
_entity_poly.pdbx_strand_id
1 'polypeptide(L)'
;MDSLTKIVNGRVVTNTDVKPPNGWTVKYEDFGSPTEWGDDGEVADLVSGYGISGVVKPLFRTRYSSSEVIFVIEINEQYYIYDGQSGRVQRIVTPTDLTEIVEFINEQGWFRLETEDLG
;
A
#
# COMPACT_ATOMS: atom_id res chain seq x y z
N MET A 1 17.99 5.36 -7.38
CA MET A 1 17.04 5.03 -6.31
C MET A 1 15.68 5.26 -6.92
N ASP A 2 14.88 4.22 -6.94
CA ASP A 2 13.55 4.25 -7.51
C ASP A 2 12.61 5.05 -6.60
N SER A 3 11.55 5.65 -7.13
CA SER A 3 10.53 6.33 -6.32
C SER A 3 9.89 5.41 -5.27
N LEU A 4 9.98 4.10 -5.46
CA LEU A 4 9.32 3.06 -4.66
C LEU A 4 10.11 2.62 -3.44
N THR A 5 11.45 2.67 -3.46
CA THR A 5 12.28 2.04 -2.42
C THR A 5 13.47 2.88 -1.96
N LYS A 6 13.91 2.63 -0.72
CA LYS A 6 15.15 3.17 -0.16
C LYS A 6 15.91 2.10 0.63
N ILE A 7 17.19 2.37 0.92
CA ILE A 7 18.03 1.48 1.73
C ILE A 7 18.12 2.02 3.16
N VAL A 8 17.73 1.21 4.14
CA VAL A 8 17.87 1.50 5.57
C VAL A 8 18.62 0.36 6.22
N ASN A 9 19.77 0.65 6.84
CA ASN A 9 20.63 -0.36 7.49
C ASN A 9 20.95 -1.57 6.59
N GLY A 10 21.24 -1.32 5.31
CA GLY A 10 21.57 -2.35 4.32
C GLY A 10 20.38 -3.18 3.82
N ARG A 11 19.14 -2.83 4.18
CA ARG A 11 17.91 -3.50 3.71
C ARG A 11 17.10 -2.58 2.81
N VAL A 12 16.51 -3.14 1.76
CA VAL A 12 15.57 -2.44 0.87
C VAL A 12 14.21 -2.36 1.55
N VAL A 13 13.69 -1.16 1.72
CA VAL A 13 12.37 -0.88 2.30
C VAL A 13 11.57 0.04 1.38
N THR A 14 10.26 0.08 1.55
CA THR A 14 9.39 1.04 0.86
C THR A 14 9.82 2.48 1.17
N ASN A 15 9.65 3.37 0.20
CA ASN A 15 10.07 4.76 0.29
C ASN A 15 9.07 5.62 1.10
N THR A 16 9.02 5.38 2.41
CA THR A 16 8.22 6.17 3.36
C THR A 16 8.99 6.42 4.66
N ASP A 17 8.81 7.60 5.25
CA ASP A 17 9.35 7.94 6.58
C ASP A 17 8.37 7.66 7.71
N VAL A 18 7.13 7.27 7.38
CA VAL A 18 6.11 6.89 8.37
C VAL A 18 6.30 5.42 8.76
N LYS A 19 6.25 5.16 10.07
CA LYS A 19 6.33 3.78 10.60
C LYS A 19 5.06 3.00 10.19
N PRO A 20 5.17 1.73 9.77
CA PRO A 20 3.99 0.93 9.44
C PRO A 20 3.10 0.68 10.65
N PRO A 21 1.82 0.31 10.45
CA PRO A 21 0.96 -0.16 11.52
C PRO A 21 1.54 -1.38 12.26
N ASN A 22 1.06 -1.61 13.49
CA ASN A 22 1.43 -2.74 14.32
C ASN A 22 1.09 -4.04 13.60
N GLY A 23 2.09 -4.92 13.43
CA GLY A 23 1.91 -6.18 12.70
C GLY A 23 2.05 -6.06 11.18
N TRP A 24 2.44 -4.89 10.65
CA TRP A 24 2.70 -4.66 9.23
C TRP A 24 4.22 -4.52 8.97
N THR A 25 4.61 -4.42 7.71
CA THR A 25 6.00 -4.39 7.24
C THR A 25 6.20 -3.32 6.14
N VAL A 26 7.43 -2.83 6.05
CA VAL A 26 7.96 -1.99 4.97
C VAL A 26 9.09 -2.70 4.21
N LYS A 27 9.43 -3.95 4.58
CA LYS A 27 10.50 -4.70 3.93
C LYS A 27 10.07 -5.05 2.51
N TYR A 28 10.74 -4.48 1.51
CA TYR A 28 10.26 -4.58 0.13
C TYR A 28 10.32 -6.02 -0.42
N GLU A 29 11.21 -6.87 0.12
CA GLU A 29 11.25 -8.31 -0.18
C GLU A 29 9.91 -9.04 0.13
N ASP A 30 9.11 -8.50 1.05
CA ASP A 30 7.81 -9.06 1.42
C ASP A 30 6.68 -8.60 0.48
N PHE A 31 6.91 -7.64 -0.42
CA PHE A 31 5.87 -7.06 -1.28
C PHE A 31 5.77 -7.77 -2.62
N GLY A 32 6.77 -8.59 -2.95
CA GLY A 32 6.84 -9.37 -4.17
C GLY A 32 7.87 -8.79 -5.15
N SER A 33 7.53 -8.61 -6.43
CA SER A 33 8.52 -8.37 -7.49
C SER A 33 8.25 -7.11 -8.32
N PRO A 34 9.25 -6.60 -9.08
CA PRO A 34 9.04 -5.51 -10.02
C PRO A 34 7.95 -5.75 -11.07
N THR A 35 7.59 -7.01 -11.36
CA THR A 35 6.45 -7.33 -12.25
C THR A 35 5.10 -6.92 -11.66
N GLU A 36 4.99 -6.83 -10.33
CA GLU A 36 3.76 -6.41 -9.67
C GLU A 36 3.71 -4.88 -9.49
N TRP A 37 4.84 -4.29 -9.09
CA TRP A 37 4.89 -2.89 -8.61
C TRP A 37 5.56 -1.90 -9.57
N GLY A 38 6.11 -2.36 -10.69
CA GLY A 38 6.71 -1.47 -11.69
C GLY A 38 5.68 -0.59 -12.40
N ASP A 39 6.15 0.36 -13.21
CA ASP A 39 5.30 1.31 -13.95
C ASP A 39 4.30 0.61 -14.89
N ASP A 40 4.70 -0.51 -15.49
CA ASP A 40 3.85 -1.40 -16.31
C ASP A 40 3.53 -2.72 -15.56
N GLY A 41 3.49 -2.66 -14.23
CA GLY A 41 3.27 -3.82 -13.37
C GLY A 41 1.80 -4.20 -13.22
N GLU A 42 1.55 -5.41 -12.69
CA GLU A 42 0.18 -5.94 -12.52
C GLU A 42 -0.74 -5.01 -11.72
N VAL A 43 -0.22 -4.33 -10.68
CA VAL A 43 -1.03 -3.40 -9.88
C VAL A 43 -1.29 -2.10 -10.63
N ALA A 44 -0.36 -1.64 -11.48
CA ALA A 44 -0.57 -0.47 -12.33
C ALA A 44 -1.66 -0.74 -13.37
N ASP A 45 -1.63 -1.91 -14.02
CA ASP A 45 -2.67 -2.36 -14.95
C ASP A 45 -4.04 -2.46 -14.25
N LEU A 46 -4.08 -3.04 -13.05
CA LEU A 46 -5.30 -3.14 -12.24
C LEU A 46 -5.93 -1.77 -11.97
N VAL A 47 -5.15 -0.80 -11.46
CA VAL A 47 -5.69 0.52 -11.11
C VAL A 47 -6.06 1.34 -12.35
N SER A 48 -5.41 1.10 -13.48
CA SER A 48 -5.76 1.72 -14.76
C SER A 48 -7.17 1.34 -15.22
N GLY A 49 -7.65 0.14 -14.87
CA GLY A 49 -9.02 -0.31 -15.11
C GLY A 49 -10.08 0.56 -14.43
N TYR A 50 -9.72 1.22 -13.32
CA TYR A 50 -10.56 2.19 -12.62
C TYR A 50 -10.38 3.63 -13.11
N GLY A 51 -9.61 3.85 -14.19
CA GLY A 51 -9.26 5.18 -14.68
C GLY A 51 -8.22 5.93 -13.84
N ILE A 52 -7.53 5.23 -12.93
CA ILE A 52 -6.47 5.78 -12.10
C ILE A 52 -5.14 5.59 -12.82
N SER A 53 -4.37 6.67 -12.96
CA SER A 53 -3.04 6.64 -13.58
C SER A 53 -2.01 7.30 -12.67
N GLY A 54 -0.76 6.87 -12.75
CA GLY A 54 0.33 7.38 -11.93
C GLY A 54 1.18 6.24 -11.37
N VAL A 55 2.29 6.60 -10.72
CA VAL A 55 3.18 5.63 -10.08
C VAL A 55 2.49 5.02 -8.87
N VAL A 56 2.35 3.68 -8.86
CA VAL A 56 1.81 2.95 -7.72
C VAL A 56 2.90 2.74 -6.69
N LYS A 57 2.83 3.47 -5.57
CA LYS A 57 3.79 3.34 -4.48
C LYS A 57 3.25 2.40 -3.40
N PRO A 58 3.82 1.18 -3.23
CA PRO A 58 3.52 0.38 -2.06
C PRO A 58 4.13 1.03 -0.82
N LEU A 59 3.32 1.25 0.22
CA LEU A 59 3.78 1.85 1.47
C LEU A 59 3.93 0.80 2.56
N PHE A 60 2.85 0.06 2.83
CA PHE A 60 2.77 -0.92 3.91
C PHE A 60 2.11 -2.21 3.43
N ARG A 61 2.51 -3.33 4.02
CA ARG A 61 1.86 -4.64 3.83
C ARG A 61 1.63 -5.30 5.18
N THR A 62 0.54 -6.05 5.35
CA THR A 62 0.43 -7.01 6.44
C THR A 62 1.65 -7.96 6.45
N ARG A 63 2.11 -8.41 7.62
CA ARG A 63 3.24 -9.35 7.67
C ARG A 63 2.91 -10.64 6.91
N TYR A 64 3.93 -11.30 6.36
CA TYR A 64 3.79 -12.58 5.66
C TYR A 64 3.12 -13.68 6.50
N SER A 65 3.22 -13.61 7.84
CA SER A 65 2.53 -14.53 8.76
C SER A 65 1.04 -14.23 8.96
N SER A 66 0.51 -13.16 8.35
CA SER A 66 -0.91 -12.81 8.39
C SER A 66 -1.72 -13.73 7.46
N SER A 67 -2.97 -14.00 7.82
CA SER A 67 -3.92 -14.71 6.95
C SER A 67 -4.42 -13.86 5.78
N GLU A 68 -4.25 -12.54 5.88
CA GLU A 68 -4.69 -11.54 4.91
C GLU A 68 -3.48 -10.91 4.23
N VAL A 69 -3.58 -10.64 2.92
CA VAL A 69 -2.56 -9.94 2.14
C VAL A 69 -3.07 -8.54 1.78
N ILE A 70 -2.94 -7.61 2.72
CA ILE A 70 -3.46 -6.24 2.57
C ILE A 70 -2.30 -5.26 2.44
N PHE A 71 -2.47 -4.31 1.52
CA PHE A 71 -1.53 -3.24 1.26
C PHE A 71 -2.17 -1.88 1.49
N VAL A 72 -1.36 -0.94 1.99
CA VAL A 72 -1.62 0.50 1.82
C VAL A 72 -0.75 0.97 0.66
N ILE A 73 -1.36 1.56 -0.36
CA ILE A 73 -0.68 2.09 -1.54
C ILE A 73 -0.99 3.58 -1.70
N GLU A 74 -0.07 4.32 -2.33
CA GLU A 74 -0.24 5.73 -2.68
C GLU A 74 -0.14 5.90 -4.20
N ILE A 75 -1.08 6.66 -4.77
CA ILE A 75 -1.07 7.09 -6.17
C ILE A 75 -1.46 8.55 -6.19
N ASN A 76 -0.62 9.43 -6.75
CA ASN A 76 -0.87 10.88 -6.82
C ASN A 76 -1.31 11.51 -5.49
N GLU A 77 -0.58 11.23 -4.40
CA GLU A 77 -0.87 11.75 -3.05
C GLU A 77 -2.21 11.28 -2.44
N GLN A 78 -2.89 10.32 -3.09
CA GLN A 78 -4.09 9.66 -2.57
C GLN A 78 -3.76 8.25 -2.09
N TYR A 79 -4.30 7.85 -0.94
CA TYR A 79 -4.10 6.54 -0.36
C TYR A 79 -5.24 5.57 -0.67
N TYR A 80 -4.89 4.29 -0.80
CA TYR A 80 -5.81 3.20 -1.11
C TYR A 80 -5.49 1.97 -0.26
N ILE A 81 -6.53 1.18 0.01
CA ILE A 81 -6.39 -0.21 0.45
C ILE A 81 -6.42 -1.10 -0.79
N TYR A 82 -5.40 -1.94 -0.93
CA TYR A 82 -5.36 -2.99 -1.94
C TYR A 82 -5.35 -4.36 -1.26
N ASP A 83 -6.34 -5.18 -1.59
CA ASP A 83 -6.40 -6.58 -1.19
C ASP A 83 -5.74 -7.44 -2.26
N GLY A 84 -4.54 -7.95 -1.96
CA GLY A 84 -3.75 -8.78 -2.86
C GLY A 84 -4.33 -10.17 -3.13
N GLN A 85 -5.36 -10.61 -2.39
CA GLN A 85 -6.03 -11.88 -2.64
C GLN A 85 -7.24 -11.71 -3.56
N SER A 86 -8.04 -10.67 -3.33
CA SER A 86 -9.25 -10.43 -4.13
C SER A 86 -9.01 -9.56 -5.37
N GLY A 87 -7.89 -8.82 -5.42
CA GLY A 87 -7.65 -7.82 -6.47
C GLY A 87 -8.42 -6.52 -6.26
N ARG A 88 -9.13 -6.37 -5.13
CA ARG A 88 -9.96 -5.19 -4.88
C ARG A 88 -9.10 -4.01 -4.43
N VAL A 89 -9.37 -2.84 -5.02
CA VAL A 89 -8.75 -1.56 -4.64
C VAL A 89 -9.84 -0.61 -4.17
N GLN A 90 -9.65 0.01 -3.02
CA GLN A 90 -10.58 0.97 -2.46
C GLN A 90 -9.87 2.25 -2.08
N ARG A 91 -10.43 3.40 -2.43
CA ARG A 91 -9.85 4.71 -2.05
C ARG A 91 -10.16 4.99 -0.59
N ILE A 92 -9.15 5.39 0.19
CA ILE A 92 -9.32 5.84 1.57
C ILE A 92 -9.86 7.27 1.54
N VAL A 93 -11.05 7.47 2.10
CA VAL A 93 -11.73 8.78 2.16
C VAL A 93 -11.32 9.53 3.43
N THR A 94 -11.29 8.82 4.56
CA THR A 94 -10.90 9.37 5.86
C THR A 94 -10.17 8.31 6.69
N PRO A 95 -9.02 8.63 7.33
CA PRO A 95 -8.27 9.89 7.22
C PRO A 95 -7.46 10.00 5.92
N THR A 96 -7.03 11.23 5.56
CA THR A 96 -6.28 11.52 4.33
C THR A 96 -4.79 11.75 4.55
N ASP A 97 -4.32 11.80 5.80
CA ASP A 97 -2.90 11.84 6.15
C ASP A 97 -2.38 10.43 6.46
N LEU A 98 -1.16 10.09 6.00
CA LEU A 98 -0.60 8.75 6.19
C LEU A 98 -0.38 8.39 7.66
N THR A 99 0.01 9.36 8.50
CA THR A 99 0.22 9.13 9.93
C THR A 99 -1.11 8.85 10.60
N GLU A 100 -2.14 9.62 10.30
CA GLU A 100 -3.50 9.40 10.80
C GLU A 100 -4.07 8.05 10.32
N ILE A 101 -3.79 7.62 9.09
CA ILE A 101 -4.17 6.29 8.58
C ILE A 101 -3.50 5.20 9.43
N VAL A 102 -2.21 5.34 9.73
CA VAL A 102 -1.47 4.37 10.55
C VAL A 102 -2.03 4.31 11.97
N GLU A 103 -2.28 5.46 12.59
CA GLU A 103 -2.90 5.55 13.92
C GLU A 103 -4.28 4.88 13.93
N PHE A 104 -5.12 5.18 12.93
CA PHE A 104 -6.43 4.57 12.80
C PHE A 104 -6.35 3.04 12.65
N ILE A 105 -5.46 2.53 11.79
CA ILE A 105 -5.27 1.07 11.63
C ILE A 105 -4.83 0.43 12.96
N ASN A 106 -3.97 1.09 13.72
CA ASN A 106 -3.51 0.57 15.02
C ASN A 106 -4.63 0.48 16.05
N GLU A 107 -5.54 1.44 16.06
CA GLU A 107 -6.62 1.52 17.05
C GLU A 107 -7.86 0.71 16.66
N GLN A 108 -8.22 0.74 15.38
CA GLN A 108 -9.51 0.27 14.88
C GLN A 108 -9.40 -0.88 13.88
N GLY A 109 -8.22 -1.07 13.27
CA GLY A 109 -8.01 -1.99 12.17
C GLY A 109 -8.34 -1.40 10.79
N TRP A 110 -7.64 -1.89 9.77
CA TRP A 110 -7.77 -1.41 8.37
C TRP A 110 -9.19 -1.55 7.82
N PHE A 111 -9.91 -2.62 8.21
CA PHE A 111 -11.26 -2.92 7.75
C PHE A 111 -12.32 -1.90 8.22
N ARG A 112 -11.96 -1.00 9.14
CA ARG A 112 -12.82 0.09 9.60
C ARG A 112 -12.55 1.44 8.92
N LEU A 113 -11.53 1.53 8.06
CA LEU A 113 -11.26 2.75 7.33
C LEU A 113 -12.48 3.13 6.50
N GLU A 114 -12.81 4.43 6.49
CA GLU A 114 -13.81 4.93 5.57
C GLU A 114 -13.22 4.87 4.16
N THR A 115 -13.80 4.01 3.33
CA THR A 115 -13.34 3.77 1.97
C THR A 115 -14.50 3.85 0.99
N GLU A 116 -14.19 4.20 -0.24
CA GLU A 116 -15.13 4.08 -1.36
C GLU A 116 -14.67 3.00 -2.34
N ASP A 117 -15.65 2.37 -2.97
CA ASP A 117 -15.42 1.44 -4.07
C ASP A 117 -15.12 2.22 -5.36
N LEU A 118 -14.24 1.66 -6.19
CA LEU A 118 -13.78 2.30 -7.43
C LEU A 118 -14.55 1.84 -8.67
N GLY A 119 -15.42 0.82 -8.56
CA GLY A 119 -16.30 0.37 -9.64
C GLY A 119 -16.59 -1.12 -9.63
#